data_AF-A0A3N4HQK0-F1
#
_entry.id   AF-A0A3N4HQK0-F1
#
_cell.length_a   1.000
_cell.length_b   1.000
_cell.length_c   1.000
_cell.angle_alpha   90.00
_cell.angle_beta   90.00
_cell.angle_gamma   90.00
#
_symmetry.space_group_name_H-M   'P 1'
#
loop_
_entity.id
_entity.type
_entity.pdbx_description
1 polymer ?
#
loop_
_entity_poly.entity_id
_entity_poly.type
_entity_poly.pdbx_seq_one_letter_code
_entity_poly.pdbx_strand_id
1 'polypeptide(L)'
;MITERDAQAKQLLGHPNGTALRPNLVAKAKIELSKLTETSSTISPPAHRELMMHFASLPPENIVSVEEGGQPDSFFLHYKALCGLRTKRTENQPLLQKMPAPLPLLQLIEDLLLVYARAIFAYFAWQGRPCFIHVWDRDDSARGRNVDPRLCYLRIIHRLSAIGGTFTARWSAGLIRKEQVETIELSVRSMMVQMEALIEIGFGNEEVRMMEFTRIGYRSWRLIDGLVAHESFRSERLEKLLMGYLMSSGRKA
;
A
#
# COMPACT_ATOMS: atom_id res chain seq x y z
N MET A 1 -15.70 1.94 -21.58
CA MET A 1 -14.55 1.00 -21.55
C MET A 1 -14.28 0.38 -20.17
N ILE A 2 -14.72 0.97 -19.06
CA ILE A 2 -14.59 0.35 -17.71
C ILE A 2 -15.52 -0.87 -17.55
N THR A 3 -16.70 -0.84 -18.16
CA THR A 3 -17.74 -1.88 -18.01
C THR A 3 -17.40 -3.26 -18.61
N GLU A 4 -16.63 -3.33 -19.70
CA GLU A 4 -16.18 -4.62 -20.26
C GLU A 4 -15.03 -5.26 -19.45
N ARG A 5 -14.16 -4.42 -18.86
CA ARG A 5 -13.06 -4.91 -18.01
C ARG A 5 -13.58 -5.53 -16.71
N ASP A 6 -14.61 -4.94 -16.11
CA ASP A 6 -15.25 -5.46 -14.90
C ASP A 6 -15.94 -6.82 -15.13
N ALA A 7 -16.49 -7.03 -16.33
CA ALA A 7 -17.12 -8.30 -16.70
C ALA A 7 -16.09 -9.43 -16.90
N GLN A 8 -14.95 -9.13 -17.53
CA GLN A 8 -13.87 -10.11 -17.72
C GLN A 8 -13.14 -10.46 -16.40
N ALA A 9 -12.92 -9.50 -15.51
CA ALA A 9 -12.31 -9.75 -14.20
C ALA A 9 -13.15 -10.73 -13.36
N LYS A 10 -14.48 -10.62 -13.40
CA LYS A 10 -15.40 -11.56 -12.75
C LYS A 10 -15.33 -12.98 -13.34
N GLN A 11 -15.03 -13.10 -14.63
CA GLN A 11 -14.92 -14.39 -15.31
C GLN A 11 -13.60 -15.11 -14.99
N LEU A 12 -12.50 -14.36 -14.82
CA LEU A 12 -11.17 -14.90 -14.51
C LEU A 12 -11.00 -15.35 -13.05
N LEU A 13 -11.77 -14.77 -12.11
CA LEU A 13 -11.84 -15.27 -10.72
C LEU A 13 -12.53 -16.64 -10.60
N GLY A 14 -13.13 -17.16 -11.69
CA GLY A 14 -13.82 -18.44 -11.75
C GLY A 14 -13.01 -19.59 -12.34
N HIS A 15 -11.67 -19.65 -12.15
CA HIS A 15 -10.88 -20.75 -12.70
C HIS A 15 -11.21 -22.13 -12.06
N PRO A 16 -11.22 -23.24 -12.84
CA PRO A 16 -11.99 -24.46 -12.57
C PRO A 16 -11.21 -25.56 -11.82
N ASN A 17 -10.04 -25.28 -11.25
CA ASN A 17 -9.34 -26.24 -10.38
C ASN A 17 -9.96 -26.23 -8.97
N GLY A 18 -11.28 -26.41 -8.94
CA GLY A 18 -12.14 -26.31 -7.76
C GLY A 18 -11.87 -27.43 -6.77
N THR A 19 -10.80 -27.31 -6.00
CA THR A 19 -10.88 -27.71 -4.60
C THR A 19 -12.05 -26.94 -4.00
N ALA A 20 -13.17 -27.63 -3.77
CA ALA A 20 -14.36 -27.06 -3.18
C ALA A 20 -13.96 -26.13 -2.01
N LEU A 21 -14.27 -24.85 -2.13
CA LEU A 21 -13.98 -23.84 -1.12
C LEU A 21 -14.46 -24.38 0.22
N ARG A 22 -13.52 -24.61 1.14
CA ARG A 22 -13.83 -25.17 2.46
C ARG A 22 -14.84 -24.23 3.12
N PRO A 23 -16.08 -24.65 3.42
CA PRO A 23 -17.12 -23.77 3.98
C PRO A 23 -16.65 -22.99 5.23
N ASN A 24 -15.72 -23.57 5.98
CA ASN A 24 -15.06 -22.93 7.12
C ASN A 24 -14.29 -21.64 6.78
N LEU A 25 -13.72 -21.48 5.58
CA LEU A 25 -12.97 -20.28 5.20
C LEU A 25 -13.89 -19.07 4.98
N VAL A 26 -15.05 -19.29 4.35
CA VAL A 26 -16.05 -18.23 4.14
C VAL A 26 -16.53 -17.66 5.48
N ALA A 27 -16.84 -18.54 6.44
CA ALA A 27 -17.26 -18.12 7.77
C ALA A 27 -16.16 -17.32 8.50
N LYS A 28 -14.91 -17.78 8.42
CA LYS A 28 -13.76 -17.08 9.02
C LYS A 28 -13.49 -15.72 8.39
N ALA A 29 -13.55 -15.60 7.06
CA ALA A 29 -13.40 -14.33 6.37
C ALA A 29 -14.46 -13.31 6.82
N LYS A 30 -15.73 -13.74 6.92
CA LYS A 30 -16.81 -12.89 7.46
C LYS A 30 -16.54 -12.45 8.89
N ILE A 31 -16.05 -13.34 9.75
CA ILE A 31 -15.67 -13.01 11.12
C ILE A 31 -14.55 -11.97 11.14
N GLU A 32 -13.50 -12.16 10.34
CA GLU A 32 -12.38 -11.20 10.25
C GLU A 32 -12.83 -9.82 9.77
N LEU A 33 -13.67 -9.76 8.74
CA LEU A 33 -14.23 -8.49 8.25
C LEU A 33 -15.13 -7.82 9.29
N SER A 34 -15.92 -8.59 10.05
CA SER A 34 -16.82 -8.03 11.07
C SER A 34 -16.08 -7.31 12.21
N LYS A 35 -14.79 -7.63 12.42
CA LYS A 35 -13.95 -6.97 13.42
C LYS A 35 -13.49 -5.57 12.97
N LEU A 36 -13.57 -5.26 11.67
CA LEU A 36 -13.09 -4.01 11.07
C LEU A 36 -14.23 -2.96 11.10
N THR A 37 -14.41 -2.31 12.24
CA THR A 37 -15.46 -1.28 12.41
C THR A 37 -14.96 0.11 12.05
N GLU A 38 -15.85 0.99 11.57
CA GLU A 38 -15.52 2.41 11.29
C GLU A 38 -14.93 3.10 12.54
N THR A 39 -15.43 2.77 13.73
CA THR A 39 -14.97 3.34 15.01
C THR A 39 -13.56 2.89 15.42
N SER A 40 -13.11 1.74 14.93
CA SER A 40 -11.77 1.21 15.20
C SER A 40 -10.72 1.82 14.27
N SER A 41 -11.17 2.28 13.10
CA SER A 41 -10.36 2.76 11.98
C SER A 41 -9.74 4.12 12.24
N THR A 42 -8.52 4.29 11.73
CA THR A 42 -7.83 5.60 11.73
C THR A 42 -8.13 6.41 10.47
N ILE A 43 -8.69 5.78 9.43
CA ILE A 43 -9.10 6.43 8.18
C ILE A 43 -10.56 6.90 8.23
N SER A 44 -10.92 7.76 7.29
CA SER A 44 -12.25 8.32 7.16
C SER A 44 -13.33 7.25 6.92
N PRO A 45 -14.57 7.45 7.42
CA PRO A 45 -15.67 6.52 7.19
C PRO A 45 -15.96 6.22 5.70
N PRO A 46 -15.92 7.21 4.77
CA PRO A 46 -16.08 6.93 3.35
C PRO A 46 -15.03 5.96 2.80
N ALA A 47 -13.74 6.19 3.11
CA ALA A 47 -12.66 5.31 2.67
C ALA A 47 -12.78 3.91 3.29
N HIS A 48 -13.13 3.82 4.58
CA HIS A 48 -13.39 2.57 5.28
C HIS A 48 -14.47 1.74 4.59
N ARG A 49 -15.64 2.32 4.31
CA ARG A 49 -16.73 1.60 3.64
C ARG A 49 -16.33 1.07 2.29
N GLU A 50 -15.60 1.85 1.52
CA GLU A 50 -15.16 1.44 0.20
C GLU A 50 -14.15 0.29 0.25
N LEU A 51 -13.19 0.35 1.16
CA LEU A 51 -12.25 -0.74 1.38
C LEU A 51 -12.97 -2.00 1.88
N MET A 52 -13.97 -1.87 2.76
CA MET A 52 -14.79 -3.00 3.20
C MET A 52 -15.56 -3.63 2.04
N MET A 53 -16.12 -2.83 1.12
CA MET A 53 -16.77 -3.35 -0.10
C MET A 53 -15.77 -4.09 -1.00
N HIS A 54 -14.57 -3.52 -1.18
CA HIS A 54 -13.49 -4.16 -1.91
C HIS A 54 -13.12 -5.52 -1.28
N PHE A 55 -12.83 -5.58 0.02
CA PHE A 55 -12.47 -6.84 0.68
C PHE A 55 -13.61 -7.87 0.68
N ALA A 56 -14.86 -7.43 0.83
CA ALA A 56 -16.01 -8.33 0.74
C ALA A 56 -16.16 -8.99 -0.65
N SER A 57 -15.57 -8.41 -1.69
CA SER A 57 -15.55 -8.98 -3.04
C SER A 57 -14.43 -10.00 -3.29
N LEU A 58 -13.44 -10.08 -2.38
CA LEU A 58 -12.30 -10.98 -2.54
C LEU A 58 -12.65 -12.43 -2.15
N PRO A 59 -11.97 -13.42 -2.75
CA PRO A 59 -12.02 -14.79 -2.27
C PRO A 59 -11.65 -14.90 -0.77
N PRO A 60 -12.38 -15.70 0.03
CA PRO A 60 -12.17 -15.81 1.48
C PRO A 60 -10.74 -16.16 1.90
N GLU A 61 -10.06 -17.00 1.12
CA GLU A 61 -8.67 -17.41 1.34
C GLU A 61 -7.67 -16.24 1.38
N ASN A 62 -8.02 -15.13 0.74
CA ASN A 62 -7.18 -13.92 0.68
C ASN A 62 -7.41 -12.97 1.88
N ILE A 63 -8.35 -13.32 2.75
CA ILE A 63 -8.73 -12.56 3.95
C ILE A 63 -8.34 -13.35 5.20
N VAL A 64 -8.48 -14.67 5.15
CA VAL A 64 -8.22 -15.57 6.27
C VAL A 64 -6.72 -15.69 6.56
N SER A 65 -6.37 -15.82 7.84
CA SER A 65 -4.98 -15.92 8.28
C SER A 65 -4.30 -17.24 7.85
N VAL A 66 -2.96 -17.24 7.80
CA VAL A 66 -2.16 -18.42 7.42
C VAL A 66 -2.39 -19.61 8.35
N GLU A 67 -2.49 -19.36 9.65
CA GLU A 67 -2.74 -20.41 10.66
C GLU A 67 -4.09 -21.11 10.47
N GLU A 68 -5.03 -20.42 9.84
CA GLU A 68 -6.36 -20.93 9.55
C GLU A 68 -6.44 -21.59 8.17
N GLY A 69 -5.32 -21.71 7.47
CA GLY A 69 -5.19 -22.28 6.14
C GLY A 69 -5.40 -21.28 5.00
N GLY A 70 -5.38 -19.97 5.28
CA GLY A 70 -5.46 -18.91 4.27
C GLY A 70 -4.09 -18.43 3.77
N GLN A 71 -4.10 -17.52 2.81
CA GLN A 71 -2.93 -16.75 2.37
C GLN A 71 -3.36 -15.29 2.25
N PRO A 72 -3.41 -14.57 3.38
CA PRO A 72 -4.00 -13.25 3.41
C PRO A 72 -3.22 -12.31 2.50
N ASP A 73 -3.94 -11.51 1.72
CA ASP A 73 -3.34 -10.46 0.92
C ASP A 73 -2.59 -9.50 1.84
N SER A 74 -1.34 -9.18 1.51
CA SER A 74 -0.58 -8.26 2.38
C SER A 74 -1.28 -6.91 2.47
N PHE A 75 -1.95 -6.42 1.42
CA PHE A 75 -2.77 -5.22 1.47
C PHE A 75 -3.85 -5.29 2.55
N PHE A 76 -4.55 -6.42 2.66
CA PHE A 76 -5.53 -6.65 3.71
C PHE A 76 -4.89 -6.59 5.11
N LEU A 77 -3.71 -7.17 5.28
CA LEU A 77 -2.97 -7.10 6.55
C LEU A 77 -2.61 -5.66 6.94
N HIS A 78 -2.21 -4.83 5.97
CA HIS A 78 -1.91 -3.40 6.22
C HIS A 78 -3.17 -2.64 6.64
N TYR A 79 -4.27 -2.87 5.94
CA TYR A 79 -5.56 -2.26 6.31
C TYR A 79 -6.03 -2.69 7.70
N LYS A 80 -5.92 -3.98 8.02
CA LYS A 80 -6.25 -4.52 9.35
C LYS A 80 -5.46 -3.82 10.46
N ALA A 81 -4.17 -3.56 10.22
CA ALA A 81 -3.33 -2.82 11.15
C ALA A 81 -3.78 -1.36 11.32
N LEU A 82 -4.23 -0.69 10.24
CA LEU A 82 -4.81 0.66 10.28
C LEU A 82 -6.13 0.73 11.07
N CYS A 83 -6.88 -0.37 11.12
CA CYS A 83 -8.05 -0.51 11.98
C CYS A 83 -7.69 -0.86 13.44
N GLY A 84 -6.40 -0.89 13.79
CA GLY A 84 -5.93 -1.20 15.14
C GLY A 84 -6.09 -2.67 15.53
N LEU A 85 -6.41 -3.56 14.59
CA LEU A 85 -6.47 -4.99 14.85
C LEU A 85 -5.07 -5.59 14.78
N ARG A 86 -4.64 -6.18 15.90
CA ARG A 86 -3.35 -6.86 15.98
C ARG A 86 -3.39 -8.19 15.23
N THR A 87 -2.30 -8.50 14.55
CA THR A 87 -1.96 -9.87 14.18
C THR A 87 -1.20 -10.50 15.35
N LYS A 88 -1.21 -11.84 15.49
CA LYS A 88 -0.40 -12.56 16.48
C LYS A 88 1.08 -12.15 16.44
N ARG A 89 1.59 -11.85 15.25
CA ARG A 89 2.96 -11.35 15.03
C ARG A 89 3.22 -9.98 15.70
N THR A 90 2.19 -9.15 15.81
CA THR A 90 2.24 -7.81 16.41
C THR A 90 1.69 -7.77 17.83
N GLU A 91 1.21 -8.90 18.35
CA GLU A 91 0.52 -8.97 19.65
C GLU A 91 1.46 -8.63 20.81
N ASN A 92 2.74 -8.99 20.67
CA ASN A 92 3.79 -8.69 21.63
C ASN A 92 4.41 -7.28 21.47
N GLN A 93 4.05 -6.52 20.43
CA GLN A 93 4.54 -5.16 20.31
C GLN A 93 3.79 -4.27 21.31
N PRO A 94 4.49 -3.39 22.06
CA PRO A 94 3.84 -2.49 23.00
C PRO A 94 2.74 -1.71 22.28
N LEU A 95 1.61 -1.48 22.96
CA LEU A 95 0.57 -0.58 22.49
C LEU A 95 1.17 0.81 22.43
N LEU A 96 1.92 1.11 21.36
CA LEU A 96 2.17 2.48 20.98
C LEU A 96 0.77 3.05 20.82
N GLN A 97 0.46 4.02 21.70
CA GLN A 97 -0.80 4.76 21.66
C GLN A 97 -1.14 5.04 20.20
N LYS A 98 -2.42 4.90 19.83
CA LYS A 98 -2.94 5.30 18.52
C LYS A 98 -2.61 6.78 18.31
N MET A 99 -1.37 7.08 17.96
CA MET A 99 -1.00 8.39 17.49
C MET A 99 -1.50 8.40 16.07
N PRO A 100 -2.52 9.22 15.77
CA PRO A 100 -2.96 9.35 14.39
C PRO A 100 -1.74 9.72 13.55
N ALA A 101 -1.67 9.17 12.34
CA ALA A 101 -0.75 9.66 11.33
C ALA A 101 -0.87 11.19 11.24
N PRO A 102 0.18 11.91 10.80
CA PRO A 102 0.08 13.36 10.59
C PRO A 102 -1.17 13.66 9.77
N LEU A 103 -2.01 14.61 10.22
CA LEU A 103 -3.23 14.98 9.50
C LEU A 103 -3.03 15.16 7.98
N PRO A 104 -1.93 15.81 7.50
CA PRO A 104 -1.68 15.93 6.06
C PRO A 104 -1.47 14.58 5.34
N LEU A 105 -0.90 13.59 6.02
CA LEU A 105 -0.61 12.28 5.44
C LEU A 105 -1.76 11.30 5.57
N LEU A 106 -2.73 11.54 6.47
CA LEU A 106 -3.88 10.66 6.59
C LEU A 106 -4.68 10.61 5.28
N GLN A 107 -4.97 11.78 4.70
CA GLN A 107 -5.63 11.85 3.40
C GLN A 107 -4.81 11.17 2.30
N LEU A 108 -3.49 11.34 2.30
CA LEU A 108 -2.61 10.69 1.33
C LEU A 108 -2.60 9.15 1.48
N ILE A 109 -2.64 8.65 2.72
CA ILE A 109 -2.76 7.21 2.99
C ILE A 109 -4.10 6.69 2.48
N GLU A 110 -5.20 7.42 2.72
CA GLU A 110 -6.51 7.06 2.18
C GLU A 110 -6.51 7.02 0.66
N ASP A 111 -5.96 8.06 0.00
CA ASP A 111 -5.82 8.11 -1.44
C ASP A 111 -5.03 6.89 -1.96
N LEU A 112 -3.91 6.54 -1.32
CA LEU A 112 -3.11 5.35 -1.65
C LEU A 112 -3.91 4.05 -1.51
N LEU A 113 -4.67 3.88 -0.44
CA LEU A 113 -5.49 2.69 -0.21
C LEU A 113 -6.59 2.57 -1.27
N LEU A 114 -7.25 3.68 -1.60
CA LEU A 114 -8.32 3.72 -2.59
C LEU A 114 -7.80 3.49 -4.01
N VAL A 115 -6.67 4.09 -4.39
CA VAL A 115 -6.02 3.82 -5.70
C VAL A 115 -5.62 2.35 -5.80
N TYR A 116 -5.15 1.74 -4.70
CA TYR A 116 -4.87 0.31 -4.71
C TYR A 116 -6.12 -0.51 -4.99
N ALA A 117 -7.19 -0.30 -4.22
CA ALA A 117 -8.42 -1.07 -4.33
C ALA A 117 -9.11 -0.89 -5.70
N ARG A 118 -9.14 0.35 -6.22
CA ARG A 118 -9.83 0.70 -7.47
C ARG A 118 -9.07 0.31 -8.72
N ALA A 119 -7.77 0.65 -8.79
CA ALA A 119 -7.00 0.57 -10.02
C ALA A 119 -5.98 -0.56 -9.99
N ILE A 120 -5.08 -0.57 -9.00
CA ILE A 120 -3.95 -1.50 -8.96
C ILE A 120 -4.44 -2.94 -8.78
N PHE A 121 -5.32 -3.19 -7.80
CA PHE A 121 -5.86 -4.52 -7.57
C PHE A 121 -6.58 -5.04 -8.83
N ALA A 122 -7.49 -4.26 -9.40
CA ALA A 122 -8.26 -4.65 -10.57
C ALA A 122 -7.33 -5.01 -11.74
N TYR A 123 -6.28 -4.22 -11.94
CA TYR A 123 -5.25 -4.49 -12.93
C TYR A 123 -4.52 -5.82 -12.71
N PHE A 124 -4.03 -6.08 -11.50
CA PHE A 124 -3.30 -7.33 -11.20
C PHE A 124 -4.22 -8.54 -11.16
N ALA A 125 -5.48 -8.38 -10.75
CA ALA A 125 -6.50 -9.42 -10.84
C ALA A 125 -6.76 -9.83 -12.28
N TRP A 126 -6.85 -8.86 -13.20
CA TRP A 126 -6.97 -9.12 -14.63
C TRP A 126 -5.75 -9.88 -15.20
N GLN A 127 -4.55 -9.63 -14.68
CA GLN A 127 -3.32 -10.37 -15.02
C GLN A 127 -3.24 -11.77 -14.39
N GLY A 128 -4.30 -12.24 -13.72
CA GLY A 128 -4.32 -13.53 -13.02
C GLY A 128 -3.49 -13.55 -11.73
N ARG A 129 -3.18 -12.37 -11.17
CA ARG A 129 -2.41 -12.18 -9.91
C ARG A 129 -3.20 -11.35 -8.90
N PRO A 130 -4.44 -11.74 -8.54
CA PRO A 130 -5.31 -10.91 -7.71
C PRO A 130 -4.68 -10.58 -6.35
N CYS A 131 -3.85 -11.47 -5.82
CA CYS A 131 -3.32 -11.32 -4.47
C CYS A 131 -1.84 -11.02 -4.46
N PHE A 132 -1.45 -10.15 -3.53
CA PHE A 132 -0.06 -9.91 -3.22
C PHE A 132 0.36 -10.74 -2.00
N ILE A 133 0.92 -11.91 -2.29
CA ILE A 133 1.47 -12.81 -1.28
C ILE A 133 2.94 -12.45 -1.09
N HIS A 134 3.23 -11.59 -0.12
CA HIS A 134 4.61 -11.25 0.21
C HIS A 134 5.27 -12.44 0.91
N VAL A 135 6.24 -13.08 0.26
CA VAL A 135 7.21 -13.91 0.96
C VAL A 135 8.22 -12.96 1.59
N TRP A 136 8.15 -12.76 2.91
CA TRP A 136 9.07 -11.88 3.66
C TRP A 136 10.49 -12.47 3.76
N ASP A 137 11.00 -13.01 2.65
CA ASP A 137 12.36 -13.50 2.63
C ASP A 137 13.29 -12.29 2.68
N ARG A 138 14.15 -12.26 3.70
CA ARG A 138 15.02 -11.10 4.00
C ARG A 138 16.05 -10.83 2.91
N ASP A 139 16.24 -11.74 1.95
CA ASP A 139 17.08 -11.56 0.76
C ASP A 139 16.35 -10.80 -0.36
N ASP A 140 15.80 -9.67 0.06
CA ASP A 140 15.03 -8.69 -0.69
C ASP A 140 15.92 -7.94 -1.69
N SER A 141 16.51 -8.69 -2.62
CA SER A 141 17.06 -8.13 -3.83
C SER A 141 15.88 -7.63 -4.67
N ALA A 142 15.46 -6.40 -4.38
CA ALA A 142 14.69 -5.52 -5.27
C ALA A 142 15.36 -5.33 -6.67
N ARG A 143 16.40 -6.11 -6.97
CA ARG A 143 17.18 -6.20 -8.21
C ARG A 143 16.85 -7.46 -9.02
N GLY A 144 16.02 -8.38 -8.49
CA GLY A 144 15.56 -9.56 -9.24
C GLY A 144 14.53 -9.20 -10.30
N ARG A 145 14.57 -9.88 -11.46
CA ARG A 145 13.61 -9.70 -12.55
C ARG A 145 12.16 -10.12 -12.22
N ASN A 146 11.94 -10.74 -11.06
CA ASN A 146 10.65 -11.32 -10.65
C ASN A 146 10.05 -10.70 -9.38
N VAL A 147 10.48 -9.49 -9.01
CA VAL A 147 9.87 -8.79 -7.87
C VAL A 147 8.48 -8.32 -8.27
N ASP A 148 7.47 -8.67 -7.47
CA ASP A 148 6.12 -8.18 -7.71
C ASP A 148 6.08 -6.64 -7.57
N PRO A 149 5.65 -5.93 -8.61
CA PRO A 149 5.73 -4.47 -8.67
C PRO A 149 4.89 -3.75 -7.61
N ARG A 150 3.89 -4.42 -7.01
CA ARG A 150 3.07 -3.88 -5.91
C ARG A 150 3.85 -3.71 -4.62
N LEU A 151 5.00 -4.39 -4.48
CA LEU A 151 5.81 -4.38 -3.27
C LEU A 151 6.17 -2.97 -2.80
N CYS A 152 6.73 -2.14 -3.69
CA CYS A 152 7.16 -0.79 -3.31
C CYS A 152 5.97 0.09 -2.94
N TYR A 153 4.84 -0.08 -3.63
CA TYR A 153 3.61 0.65 -3.31
C TYR A 153 3.10 0.33 -1.90
N LEU A 154 3.04 -0.96 -1.55
CA LEU A 154 2.60 -1.42 -0.24
C LEU A 154 3.60 -1.03 0.86
N ARG A 155 4.91 -1.02 0.56
CA ARG A 155 5.94 -0.52 1.50
C ARG A 155 5.75 0.95 1.83
N ILE A 156 5.36 1.77 0.86
CA ILE A 156 5.09 3.18 1.09
C ILE A 156 3.89 3.33 2.04
N ILE A 157 2.78 2.63 1.77
CA ILE A 157 1.63 2.61 2.69
C ILE A 157 2.08 2.22 4.10
N HIS A 158 2.77 1.08 4.23
CA HIS A 158 3.28 0.60 5.51
C HIS A 158 4.16 1.64 6.21
N ARG A 159 5.11 2.25 5.51
CA ARG A 159 6.08 3.17 6.10
C ARG A 159 5.43 4.45 6.62
N LEU A 160 4.42 4.95 5.90
CA LEU A 160 3.67 6.15 6.28
C LEU A 160 2.62 5.85 7.35
N SER A 161 2.09 4.63 7.39
CA SER A 161 0.98 4.25 8.27
C SER A 161 1.37 3.41 9.48
N ALA A 162 2.61 2.91 9.55
CA ALA A 162 3.07 2.02 10.62
C ALA A 162 3.11 2.77 11.95
N ILE A 163 2.22 2.38 12.85
CA ILE A 163 2.23 2.81 14.25
C ILE A 163 3.58 2.43 14.86
N GLY A 164 4.33 3.42 15.31
CA GLY A 164 5.67 3.19 15.86
C GLY A 164 6.79 3.01 14.86
N GLY A 165 6.48 3.08 13.55
CA GLY A 165 7.52 3.14 12.54
C GLY A 165 8.39 4.38 12.69
N THR A 166 9.65 4.31 12.23
CA THR A 166 10.63 5.40 12.31
C THR A 166 10.06 6.76 11.88
N PHE A 167 9.23 6.78 10.82
CA PHE A 167 8.58 7.99 10.34
C PHE A 167 7.63 8.59 11.39
N THR A 168 6.67 7.82 11.90
CA THR A 168 5.70 8.29 12.90
C THR A 168 6.39 8.72 14.21
N ALA A 169 7.40 7.97 14.66
CA ALA A 169 8.18 8.31 15.84
C ALA A 169 8.92 9.66 15.68
N ARG A 170 9.53 9.90 14.52
CA ARG A 170 10.21 11.16 14.21
C ARG A 170 9.24 12.32 14.08
N TRP A 171 8.09 12.10 13.45
CA TRP A 171 7.03 13.11 13.36
C TRP A 171 6.58 13.56 14.75
N SER A 172 6.22 12.61 15.61
CA SER A 172 5.74 12.92 16.95
C SER A 172 6.80 13.56 17.84
N ALA A 173 8.08 13.34 17.55
CA ALA A 173 9.20 14.03 18.19
C ALA A 173 9.51 15.43 17.59
N GLY A 174 8.75 15.89 16.60
CA GLY A 174 8.99 17.17 15.91
C GLY A 174 10.26 17.18 15.05
N LEU A 175 10.79 16.00 14.69
CA LEU A 175 12.02 15.84 13.91
C LEU A 175 11.78 15.79 12.40
N ILE A 176 10.54 16.00 11.97
CA ILE A 176 10.13 16.08 10.56
C ILE A 176 9.53 17.46 10.32
N ARG A 177 10.04 18.15 9.31
CA ARG A 177 9.57 19.49 8.93
C ARG A 177 8.39 19.42 7.97
N LYS A 178 7.66 20.52 7.86
CA LYS A 178 6.50 20.64 6.95
C LYS A 178 6.89 20.39 5.51
N GLU A 179 8.01 20.95 5.06
CA GLU A 179 8.53 20.85 3.69
C GLU A 179 8.92 19.40 3.34
N GLN A 180 9.38 18.62 4.33
CA GLN A 180 9.67 17.20 4.14
C GLN A 180 8.38 16.39 3.96
N VAL A 181 7.31 16.75 4.69
CA VAL A 181 5.98 16.16 4.50
C VAL A 181 5.42 16.52 3.13
N GLU A 182 5.53 17.77 2.71
CA GLU A 182 5.10 18.23 1.37
C GLU A 182 5.88 17.51 0.26
N THR A 183 7.18 17.27 0.45
CA THR A 183 8.01 16.50 -0.49
C THR A 183 7.56 15.04 -0.58
N ILE A 184 7.23 14.40 0.54
CA ILE A 184 6.64 13.05 0.54
C ILE A 184 5.32 13.08 -0.22
N GLU A 185 4.43 14.01 0.10
CA GLU A 185 3.12 14.10 -0.52
C GLU A 185 3.23 14.24 -2.04
N LEU A 186 4.05 15.18 -2.52
CA LEU A 186 4.26 15.40 -3.95
C LEU A 186 4.83 14.15 -4.63
N SER A 187 5.83 13.51 -4.02
CA SER A 187 6.44 12.29 -4.54
C SER A 187 5.45 11.13 -4.65
N VAL A 188 4.60 10.94 -3.63
CA VAL A 188 3.58 9.89 -3.60
C VAL A 188 2.45 10.18 -4.58
N ARG A 189 1.93 11.43 -4.62
CA ARG A 189 0.90 11.81 -5.61
C ARG A 189 1.40 11.65 -7.04
N SER A 190 2.63 12.08 -7.31
CA SER A 190 3.26 11.88 -8.63
C SER A 190 3.40 10.39 -8.97
N MET A 191 3.76 9.56 -8.00
CA MET A 191 3.82 8.10 -8.16
C MET A 191 2.46 7.50 -8.53
N MET A 192 1.40 7.86 -7.80
CA MET A 192 0.04 7.37 -8.05
C MET A 192 -0.41 7.72 -9.47
N VAL A 193 -0.27 9.00 -9.87
CA VAL A 193 -0.62 9.46 -11.22
C VAL A 193 0.16 8.71 -12.30
N GLN A 194 1.46 8.49 -12.11
CA GLN A 194 2.28 7.74 -13.07
C GLN A 194 1.85 6.26 -13.15
N MET A 195 1.51 5.62 -12.03
CA MET A 195 1.06 4.23 -12.00
C MET A 195 -0.31 4.06 -12.65
N GLU A 196 -1.26 4.95 -12.36
CA GLU A 196 -2.59 4.96 -13.00
C GLU A 196 -2.46 5.16 -14.51
N ALA A 197 -1.64 6.11 -14.95
CA ALA A 197 -1.36 6.32 -16.37
C ALA A 197 -0.77 5.07 -17.04
N LEU A 198 0.15 4.35 -16.37
CA LEU A 198 0.70 3.10 -16.90
C LEU A 198 -0.34 1.98 -17.04
N ILE A 199 -1.32 1.93 -16.14
CA ILE A 199 -2.44 0.97 -16.17
C ILE A 199 -3.40 1.31 -17.32
N GLU A 200 -3.67 2.60 -17.54
CA GLU A 200 -4.62 3.07 -18.55
C GLU A 200 -4.09 2.97 -19.97
N ILE A 201 -2.83 3.37 -20.19
CA ILE A 201 -2.19 3.32 -21.50
C ILE A 201 -2.08 1.86 -21.93
N GLY A 202 -2.55 1.53 -23.14
CA GLY A 202 -2.34 0.21 -23.73
C GLY A 202 -0.86 0.00 -24.05
N PHE A 203 -0.20 -0.95 -23.38
CA PHE A 203 1.16 -1.36 -23.70
C PHE A 203 1.13 -2.60 -24.58
N GLY A 204 1.89 -2.59 -25.67
CA GLY A 204 2.14 -3.79 -26.48
C GLY A 204 3.06 -4.80 -25.78
N ASN A 205 3.78 -4.39 -24.74
CA ASN A 205 4.68 -5.23 -23.97
C ASN A 205 4.44 -5.08 -22.46
N GLU A 206 3.82 -6.10 -21.87
CA GLU A 206 3.48 -6.17 -20.46
C GLU A 206 4.71 -6.23 -19.53
N GLU A 207 5.79 -6.88 -19.96
CA GLU A 207 7.03 -6.96 -19.19
C GLU A 207 7.65 -5.57 -18.98
N VAL A 208 7.65 -4.74 -20.03
CA VAL A 208 8.12 -3.36 -19.95
C VAL A 208 7.23 -2.54 -19.00
N ARG A 209 5.90 -2.72 -19.07
CA ARG A 209 4.98 -2.05 -18.15
C ARG A 209 5.26 -2.44 -16.69
N MET A 210 5.49 -3.72 -16.40
CA MET A 210 5.81 -4.21 -15.05
C MET A 210 7.15 -3.66 -14.54
N MET A 211 8.13 -3.55 -15.44
CA MET A 211 9.42 -2.93 -15.13
C MET A 211 9.26 -1.44 -14.79
N GLU A 212 8.46 -0.69 -15.55
CA GLU A 212 8.20 0.72 -15.26
C GLU A 212 7.40 0.91 -13.98
N PHE A 213 6.39 0.08 -13.72
CA PHE A 213 5.64 0.08 -12.46
C PHE A 213 6.58 -0.10 -11.26
N THR A 214 7.51 -1.06 -11.37
CA THR A 214 8.55 -1.31 -10.36
C THR A 214 9.47 -0.11 -10.19
N ARG A 215 9.95 0.49 -11.30
CA ARG A 215 10.85 1.65 -11.27
C ARG A 215 10.20 2.88 -10.62
N ILE A 216 8.93 3.14 -10.90
CA ILE A 216 8.17 4.25 -10.31
C ILE A 216 8.03 4.04 -8.81
N GLY A 217 7.55 2.87 -8.39
CA GLY A 217 7.40 2.54 -6.98
C GLY A 217 8.73 2.58 -6.22
N TYR A 218 9.79 2.03 -6.81
CA TYR A 218 11.12 2.01 -6.21
C TYR A 218 11.72 3.40 -6.03
N ARG A 219 11.58 4.30 -7.02
CA ARG A 219 12.07 5.68 -6.92
C ARG A 219 11.40 6.42 -5.76
N SER A 220 10.08 6.36 -5.67
CA SER A 220 9.33 6.99 -4.58
C SER A 220 9.63 6.36 -3.23
N TRP A 221 9.73 5.03 -3.17
CA TRP A 221 10.13 4.30 -1.97
C TRP A 221 11.51 4.75 -1.47
N ARG A 222 12.52 4.81 -2.34
CA ARG A 222 13.89 5.20 -1.97
C ARG A 222 13.97 6.65 -1.50
N LEU A 223 13.18 7.55 -2.09
CA LEU A 223 13.07 8.92 -1.61
C LEU A 223 12.52 8.95 -0.18
N ILE A 224 11.41 8.27 0.08
CA ILE A 224 10.77 8.26 1.41
C ILE A 224 11.69 7.58 2.43
N ASP A 225 12.19 6.40 2.10
CA ASP A 225 12.99 5.56 2.99
C ASP A 225 14.38 6.14 3.26
N GLY A 226 15.04 6.67 2.23
CA GLY A 226 16.41 7.16 2.31
C GLY A 226 16.53 8.62 2.75
N LEU A 227 15.57 9.48 2.38
CA LEU A 227 15.64 10.91 2.68
C LEU A 227 14.87 11.27 3.94
N VAL A 228 13.63 10.81 4.09
CA VAL A 228 12.74 11.35 5.14
C VAL A 228 12.62 10.41 6.34
N ALA A 229 12.53 9.11 6.08
CA ALA A 229 12.35 8.10 7.13
C ALA A 229 13.67 7.48 7.64
N HIS A 230 14.81 7.81 7.03
CA HIS A 230 16.10 7.23 7.41
C HIS A 230 16.57 7.75 8.78
N GLU A 231 17.01 6.86 9.66
CA GLU A 231 17.43 7.20 11.03
C GLU A 231 18.63 8.14 11.07
N SER A 232 19.56 7.96 10.14
CA SER A 232 20.76 8.79 10.01
C SER A 232 20.52 10.13 9.32
N PHE A 233 19.36 10.35 8.69
CA PHE A 233 19.09 11.61 8.02
C PHE A 233 18.70 12.67 9.06
N ARG A 234 19.71 13.38 9.56
CA ARG A 234 19.58 14.48 10.55
C ARG A 234 19.98 15.85 9.97
N SER A 235 20.22 15.93 8.68
CA SER A 235 21.02 17.00 8.10
C SER A 235 20.14 18.16 7.63
N GLU A 236 19.95 19.17 8.48
CA GLU A 236 19.44 20.49 8.09
C GLU A 236 20.21 21.08 6.88
N ARG A 237 21.48 20.72 6.73
CA ARG A 237 22.42 21.28 5.75
C ARG A 237 22.18 20.76 4.33
N LEU A 238 21.99 19.45 4.16
CA LEU A 238 21.63 18.83 2.88
C LEU A 238 20.24 19.28 2.41
N GLU A 239 19.31 19.47 3.34
CA GLU A 239 17.97 19.99 3.04
C GLU A 239 18.02 21.44 2.52
N LYS A 240 18.78 22.33 3.19
CA LYS A 240 19.04 23.69 2.68
C LYS A 240 19.65 23.69 1.28
N LEU A 241 20.55 22.74 1.00
CA LEU A 241 21.16 22.56 -0.31
C LEU A 241 20.15 22.12 -1.38
N LEU A 242 19.32 21.11 -1.08
CA LEU A 242 18.26 20.61 -1.98
C LEU A 242 17.21 21.68 -2.27
N MET A 243 16.74 22.40 -1.24
CA MET A 243 15.77 23.48 -1.40
C MET A 243 16.35 24.64 -2.22
N GLY A 244 17.62 25.00 -1.99
CA GLY A 244 18.32 25.98 -2.84
C GLY A 244 18.40 25.54 -4.31
N TYR A 245 18.62 24.25 -4.55
CA TYR A 245 18.64 23.70 -5.91
C TYR A 245 17.25 23.72 -6.57
N LEU A 246 16.19 23.34 -5.86
CA LEU A 246 14.83 23.36 -6.38
C LEU A 246 14.35 24.79 -6.69
N MET A 247 14.63 25.75 -5.78
CA MET A 247 14.26 27.15 -6.01
C MET A 247 15.05 27.81 -7.16
N SER A 248 16.31 27.44 -7.34
CA SER A 248 17.13 27.97 -8.45
C SER A 248 16.79 27.31 -9.80
N SER A 249 16.35 26.05 -9.79
CA SER A 249 15.96 25.32 -11.00
C SER A 249 14.55 25.71 -11.50
N GLY A 250 13.62 26.04 -10.58
CA GLY A 250 12.25 26.45 -10.92
C GLY A 250 12.11 27.87 -11.50
N ARG A 251 13.18 28.69 -11.50
CA ARG A 251 13.17 30.05 -12.09
C ARG A 251 13.59 30.11 -13.57
N LYS A 252 13.82 28.95 -14.21
CA LYS A 252 14.15 28.86 -15.63
C LYS A 252 13.07 28.10 -16.41
N ALA A 253 11.82 28.53 -16.26
CA ALA A 253 10.71 28.20 -17.14
C ALA A 253 9.87 29.46 -17.35
#